data_AF-A0A849FKV5-F1
#
_entry.id   AF-A0A849FKV5-F1
#
_cell.length_a   1.000
_cell.length_b   1.000
_cell.length_c   1.000
_cell.angle_alpha   90.00
_cell.angle_beta   90.00
_cell.angle_gamma   90.00
#
_symmetry.space_group_name_H-M   'P 1'
#
loop_
_entity.id
_entity.type
_entity.pdbx_description
1 polymer ?
#
loop_
_entity_poly.entity_id
_entity_poly.type
_entity_poly.pdbx_seq_one_letter_code
_entity_poly.pdbx_strand_id
1 'polypeptide(L)'
;MKNLCFLLLLSLLTTSCNSQETTSLFNGNDLDGWHVDVPMMDSIPEAINPFVVRNGMLVSLGTPAGHIITDKEYTNFRLDVEYRFAGEPGNCGVLVFASTPRALYKMFPKSIEVQMMHK
;
A
#
# COMPACT_ATOMS: atom_id res chain seq x y z
N MET A 1 -36.84 -3.28 38.51
CA MET A 1 -37.11 -3.30 37.05
C MET A 1 -36.64 -2.03 36.35
N LYS A 2 -37.01 -0.81 36.78
CA LYS A 2 -36.52 0.46 36.17
C LYS A 2 -34.99 0.57 36.10
N ASN A 3 -34.27 0.22 37.18
CA ASN A 3 -32.81 0.27 37.21
C ASN A 3 -32.14 -0.78 36.31
N LEU A 4 -32.83 -1.92 36.06
CA LEU A 4 -32.34 -2.99 35.19
C LEU A 4 -32.47 -2.59 33.71
N CYS A 5 -33.57 -1.92 33.33
CA CYS A 5 -33.72 -1.32 32.00
C CYS A 5 -32.67 -0.22 31.74
N PHE A 6 -32.35 0.59 32.77
CA PHE A 6 -31.34 1.65 32.64
C PHE A 6 -29.93 1.09 32.44
N LEU A 7 -29.57 0.03 33.17
CA LEU A 7 -28.29 -0.67 33.00
C LEU A 7 -28.17 -1.35 31.62
N LEU A 8 -29.26 -1.94 31.12
CA LEU A 8 -29.30 -2.56 29.79
C LEU A 8 -29.14 -1.53 28.66
N LEU A 9 -29.74 -0.34 28.82
CA LEU A 9 -29.62 0.76 27.86
C LEU A 9 -28.19 1.33 27.81
N LEU A 10 -27.51 1.38 28.95
CA LEU A 10 -26.14 1.88 29.05
C LEU A 10 -25.12 0.91 28.42
N SER A 11 -25.34 -0.41 28.51
CA SER A 11 -24.48 -1.41 27.84
C SER A 11 -24.65 -1.42 26.31
N LEU A 12 -25.82 -1.04 25.80
CA LEU A 12 -26.10 -0.97 24.35
C LEU A 12 -25.46 0.29 23.70
N LEU A 13 -25.23 1.35 24.48
CA LEU A 13 -24.58 2.57 24.01
C LEU A 13 -23.06 2.40 23.82
N THR A 14 -22.42 1.51 24.59
CA THR A 14 -20.97 1.27 24.51
C THR A 14 -20.56 0.39 23.32
N THR A 15 -21.47 -0.38 22.73
CA THR A 15 -21.18 -1.27 21.59
C THR A 15 -21.24 -0.59 20.23
N SER A 16 -21.66 0.67 20.16
CA SER A 16 -21.89 1.39 18.89
C SER A 16 -20.65 2.07 18.32
N CYS A 17 -19.54 2.10 19.08
CA CYS A 17 -18.28 2.68 18.62
C CYS A 17 -17.32 1.56 18.19
N ASN A 18 -17.59 0.95 17.04
CA ASN A 18 -16.65 -0.01 16.45
C ASN A 18 -15.58 0.79 15.69
N SER A 19 -14.46 1.13 16.34
CA SER A 19 -13.33 1.72 15.63
C SER A 19 -12.77 0.68 14.69
N GLN A 20 -12.80 0.96 13.39
CA GLN A 20 -12.23 0.05 12.40
C GLN A 20 -10.72 -0.03 12.62
N GLU A 21 -10.21 -1.24 12.86
CA GLU A 21 -8.78 -1.43 13.13
C GLU A 21 -7.96 -1.10 11.88
N THR A 22 -7.07 -0.11 12.00
CA THR A 22 -6.08 0.20 10.97
C THR A 22 -4.91 -0.75 11.09
N THR A 23 -4.57 -1.41 9.98
CA THR A 23 -3.37 -2.26 9.90
C THR A 23 -2.30 -1.54 9.09
N SER A 24 -1.07 -1.49 9.61
CA SER A 24 0.06 -0.99 8.81
C SER A 24 0.40 -1.99 7.71
N LEU A 25 0.50 -1.50 6.47
CA LEU A 25 0.96 -2.32 5.33
C LEU A 25 2.48 -2.41 5.25
N PHE A 26 3.21 -1.49 5.88
CA PHE A 26 4.68 -1.44 5.86
C PHE A 26 5.22 -1.49 7.29
N ASN A 27 6.25 -2.31 7.50
CA ASN A 27 6.80 -2.57 8.83
C ASN A 27 7.94 -1.60 9.23
N GLY A 28 8.42 -0.74 8.31
CA GLY A 28 9.48 0.22 8.55
C GLY A 28 10.91 -0.33 8.40
N ASN A 29 11.09 -1.63 8.22
CA ASN A 29 12.40 -2.30 8.27
C ASN A 29 12.79 -2.96 6.96
N ASP A 30 11.85 -3.62 6.28
CA ASP A 30 12.07 -4.39 5.06
C ASP A 30 10.77 -4.49 4.24
N LEU A 31 10.77 -5.33 3.21
CA LEU A 31 9.63 -5.52 2.31
C LEU A 31 8.79 -6.76 2.67
N ASP A 32 8.85 -7.27 3.90
CA ASP A 32 8.01 -8.39 4.31
C ASP A 32 6.52 -8.07 4.09
N GLY A 33 5.81 -8.98 3.43
CA GLY A 33 4.42 -8.78 2.99
C GLY A 33 4.27 -8.07 1.65
N TRP A 34 5.38 -7.82 0.95
CA TRP A 34 5.43 -7.27 -0.40
C TRP A 34 6.35 -8.11 -1.31
N HIS A 35 6.01 -8.19 -2.58
CA HIS A 35 6.90 -8.69 -3.61
C HIS A 35 7.24 -7.59 -4.62
N VAL A 36 8.46 -7.68 -5.16
CA VAL A 36 9.00 -6.75 -6.15
C VAL A 36 8.72 -7.29 -7.55
N ASP A 37 8.04 -6.49 -8.38
CA ASP A 37 7.81 -6.77 -9.80
C ASP A 37 8.53 -5.74 -10.66
N VAL A 38 9.75 -6.08 -11.08
CA VAL A 38 10.63 -5.23 -11.89
C VAL A 38 11.04 -6.01 -13.13
N PRO A 39 10.43 -5.74 -14.31
CA PRO A 39 10.66 -6.55 -15.52
C PRO A 39 12.12 -6.68 -15.95
N MET A 40 12.96 -5.68 -15.65
CA MET A 40 14.39 -5.73 -15.98
C MET A 40 15.13 -6.83 -15.22
N MET A 41 14.73 -7.13 -13.97
CA MET A 41 15.39 -8.12 -13.12
C MET A 41 15.18 -9.56 -13.62
N ASP A 42 14.16 -9.82 -14.45
CA ASP A 42 13.95 -11.12 -15.08
C ASP A 42 15.00 -11.44 -16.15
N SER A 43 15.55 -10.41 -16.79
CA SER A 43 16.41 -10.56 -17.97
C SER A 43 17.87 -10.18 -17.71
N ILE A 44 18.13 -9.37 -16.68
CA ILE A 44 19.45 -8.89 -16.31
C ILE A 44 19.73 -9.31 -14.86
N PRO A 45 20.51 -10.37 -14.63
CA PRO A 45 20.79 -10.89 -13.28
C PRO A 45 21.40 -9.85 -12.33
N GLU A 46 22.15 -8.89 -12.86
CA GLU A 46 22.80 -7.82 -12.09
C GLU A 46 21.92 -6.57 -11.90
N ALA A 47 20.67 -6.58 -12.39
CA ALA A 47 19.76 -5.45 -12.18
C ALA A 47 19.47 -5.24 -10.69
N ILE A 48 19.59 -4.00 -10.25
CA ILE A 48 19.30 -3.63 -8.87
C ILE A 48 17.80 -3.66 -8.61
N ASN A 49 17.41 -3.98 -7.38
CA ASN A 49 16.09 -3.67 -6.88
C ASN A 49 15.99 -2.14 -6.64
N PRO A 50 15.09 -1.42 -7.33
CA PRO A 50 14.93 0.02 -7.16
C PRO A 50 14.16 0.40 -5.88
N PHE A 51 13.67 -0.58 -5.10
CA PHE A 51 12.94 -0.34 -3.86
C PHE A 51 13.80 -0.69 -2.65
N VAL A 52 14.03 0.30 -1.80
CA VAL A 52 14.87 0.16 -0.61
C VAL A 52 14.16 0.70 0.62
N VAL A 53 14.54 0.19 1.79
CA VAL A 53 14.13 0.77 3.07
C VAL A 53 15.25 1.64 3.62
N ARG A 54 14.95 2.90 3.91
CA ARG A 54 15.92 3.86 4.45
C ARG A 54 15.26 4.76 5.47
N ASN A 55 15.80 4.79 6.69
CA ASN A 55 15.30 5.60 7.80
C ASN A 55 13.80 5.37 8.09
N GLY A 56 13.37 4.10 8.13
CA GLY A 56 11.96 3.77 8.40
C GLY A 56 11.00 4.03 7.24
N MET A 57 11.50 4.42 6.06
CA MET A 57 10.68 4.75 4.88
C MET A 57 10.96 3.77 3.75
N LEU A 58 9.90 3.38 3.05
CA LEU A 58 9.99 2.79 1.72
C LEU A 58 10.40 3.88 0.72
N VAL A 59 11.48 3.63 -0.03
CA VAL A 59 12.04 4.57 -1.00
C VAL A 59 12.14 3.90 -2.37
N SER A 60 11.55 4.52 -3.39
CA SER A 60 11.81 4.17 -4.78
C SER A 60 12.98 5.01 -5.33
N LEU A 61 13.95 4.33 -5.94
CA LEU A 61 15.07 4.93 -6.68
C LEU A 61 14.68 5.31 -8.11
N GLY A 62 13.49 4.92 -8.56
CA GLY A 62 12.90 5.26 -9.86
C GLY A 62 13.47 4.50 -11.07
N THR A 63 14.68 3.93 -11.00
CA THR A 63 15.28 3.12 -12.07
C THR A 63 16.00 1.90 -11.48
N PRO A 64 15.77 0.69 -12.03
CA PRO A 64 14.83 0.35 -13.11
C PRO A 64 13.36 0.58 -12.72
N ALA A 65 12.48 0.66 -13.73
CA ALA A 65 11.05 0.82 -13.50
C ALA A 65 10.40 -0.50 -13.06
N GLY A 66 9.42 -0.41 -12.18
CA GLY A 66 8.68 -1.55 -11.66
C GLY A 66 7.77 -1.14 -10.51
N HIS A 67 7.32 -2.13 -9.75
CA HIS A 67 6.34 -1.99 -8.67
C HIS A 67 6.75 -2.81 -7.45
N ILE A 68 6.26 -2.43 -6.29
CA ILE A 68 6.05 -3.36 -5.18
C ILE A 68 4.56 -3.58 -5.02
N ILE A 69 4.18 -4.81 -4.70
CA ILE A 69 2.78 -5.23 -4.62
C ILE A 69 2.61 -5.99 -3.31
N THR A 70 1.52 -5.71 -2.58
CA THR A 70 1.23 -6.45 -1.34
C THR A 70 1.00 -7.92 -1.66
N ASP A 71 1.51 -8.82 -0.82
CA ASP A 71 1.23 -10.25 -0.96
C ASP A 71 -0.23 -10.58 -0.63
N LYS A 72 -0.84 -9.78 0.25
CA LYS A 72 -2.27 -9.87 0.58
C LYS A 72 -3.11 -9.12 -0.45
N GLU A 73 -4.30 -9.67 -0.71
CA GLU A 73 -5.32 -9.04 -1.52
C GLU A 73 -6.36 -8.33 -0.65
N TYR A 74 -6.85 -7.18 -1.12
CA TYR A 74 -7.84 -6.36 -0.41
C TYR A 74 -8.99 -5.98 -1.36
N THR A 75 -10.21 -5.92 -0.82
CA THR A 75 -11.42 -5.58 -1.58
C THR A 75 -12.04 -4.28 -1.10
N ASN A 76 -12.63 -4.26 0.09
CA ASN A 76 -13.18 -3.06 0.71
C ASN A 76 -12.18 -2.51 1.71
N PHE A 77 -11.52 -1.40 1.37
CA PHE A 77 -10.52 -0.79 2.22
C PHE A 77 -10.59 0.74 2.16
N ARG A 78 -10.06 1.36 3.21
CA ARG A 78 -9.59 2.74 3.18
C ARG A 78 -8.07 2.67 3.27
N LEU A 79 -7.40 3.31 2.32
CA LEU A 79 -5.94 3.38 2.29
C LEU A 79 -5.52 4.81 2.56
N ASP A 80 -4.77 5.00 3.65
CA ASP A 80 -4.12 6.26 3.96
C ASP A 80 -2.61 6.10 3.64
N VAL A 81 -2.06 6.99 2.79
CA VAL A 81 -0.65 6.99 2.39
C VAL A 81 -0.09 8.39 2.53
N GLU A 82 1.09 8.50 3.16
CA GLU A 82 1.90 9.70 3.15
C GLU A 82 3.04 9.52 2.14
N TYR A 83 3.25 10.53 1.29
CA TYR A 83 4.32 10.48 0.29
C TYR A 83 5.00 11.84 0.15
N ARG A 84 6.23 11.82 -0.38
CA ARG A 84 6.96 13.02 -0.79
C ARG A 84 7.97 12.66 -1.86
N PHE A 85 8.34 13.64 -2.68
CA PHE A 85 9.53 13.54 -3.53
C PHE A 85 10.76 13.92 -2.70
N ALA A 86 11.77 13.05 -2.65
CA ALA A 86 12.99 13.30 -1.89
C ALA A 86 13.96 14.26 -2.61
N GLY A 87 13.78 14.46 -3.91
CA GLY A 87 14.52 15.41 -4.75
C GLY A 87 13.56 16.11 -5.72
N GLU A 88 14.02 16.35 -6.96
CA GLU A 88 13.17 16.90 -8.01
C GLU A 88 11.88 16.07 -8.17
N PRO A 89 10.70 16.69 -8.05
CA PRO A 89 9.44 15.98 -8.20
C PRO A 89 9.30 15.32 -9.57
N GLY A 90 8.72 14.13 -9.59
CA GLY A 90 8.57 13.32 -10.80
C GLY A 90 7.18 12.72 -10.93
N ASN A 91 7.14 11.48 -11.43
CA ASN A 91 5.92 10.71 -11.61
C ASN A 91 5.96 9.44 -10.75
N CYS A 92 4.90 9.21 -10.00
CA CYS A 92 4.62 7.97 -9.29
C CYS A 92 3.11 7.82 -9.10
N GLY A 93 2.68 6.69 -8.53
CA GLY A 93 1.28 6.45 -8.24
C GLY A 93 1.10 5.26 -7.31
N VAL A 94 -0.10 5.16 -6.74
CA VAL A 94 -0.56 3.96 -6.04
C VAL A 94 -1.51 3.22 -6.96
N LEU A 95 -1.19 1.96 -7.25
CA LEU A 95 -2.02 1.07 -8.06
C LEU A 95 -2.95 0.30 -7.12
N VAL A 96 -4.25 0.61 -7.16
CA VAL A 96 -5.27 -0.12 -6.39
C VAL A 96 -5.91 -1.21 -7.24
N PHE A 97 -6.42 -2.26 -6.57
CA PHE A 97 -7.00 -3.43 -7.23
C PHE A 97 -6.06 -4.08 -8.25
N ALA A 98 -4.75 -4.07 -7.95
CA ALA A 98 -3.74 -4.76 -8.73
C ALA A 98 -4.05 -6.26 -8.76
N SER A 99 -4.04 -6.83 -9.96
CA SER A 99 -4.37 -8.24 -10.20
C SER A 99 -3.34 -8.85 -11.15
N THR A 100 -3.72 -9.12 -12.41
CA THR A 100 -2.84 -9.72 -13.41
C THR A 100 -1.56 -8.90 -13.58
N PRO A 101 -0.37 -9.43 -13.23
CA PRO A 101 0.89 -8.71 -13.37
C PRO A 101 1.19 -8.39 -14.83
N ARG A 102 1.86 -7.25 -15.07
CA ARG A 102 2.39 -6.85 -16.39
C ARG A 102 1.37 -6.91 -17.54
N ALA A 103 0.09 -6.70 -17.23
CA ALA A 103 -1.00 -6.74 -18.19
C ALA A 103 -0.92 -5.61 -19.24
N LEU A 104 -0.40 -4.45 -18.85
CA LEU A 104 -0.22 -3.30 -19.74
C LEU A 104 1.26 -3.04 -20.00
N TYR A 105 1.64 -3.00 -21.28
CA TYR A 105 3.01 -2.76 -21.77
C TYR A 105 4.09 -3.66 -21.17
N LYS A 106 3.72 -4.84 -20.65
CA LYS A 106 4.63 -5.75 -19.94
C LYS A 106 5.27 -5.14 -18.68
N MET A 107 4.66 -4.07 -18.15
CA MET A 107 5.17 -3.32 -17.00
C MET A 107 4.10 -3.24 -15.90
N PHE A 108 2.93 -2.69 -16.22
CA PHE A 108 1.92 -2.38 -15.20
C PHE A 108 0.98 -3.56 -14.96
N PRO A 109 0.64 -3.88 -13.71
CA PRO A 109 -0.44 -4.82 -13.41
C PRO A 109 -1.78 -4.25 -13.85
N LYS A 110 -2.75 -5.12 -14.14
CA LYS A 110 -4.15 -4.71 -14.31
C LYS A 110 -4.63 -4.11 -12.99
N SER A 111 -4.89 -2.80 -12.99
CA SER A 111 -5.11 -2.00 -11.78
C SER A 111 -5.79 -0.66 -12.13
N ILE A 112 -6.09 0.15 -11.11
CA ILE A 112 -6.48 1.55 -11.23
C ILE A 112 -5.39 2.40 -10.58
N GLU A 113 -4.89 3.41 -11.26
CA GLU A 113 -3.84 4.29 -10.72
C GLU A 113 -4.44 5.52 -10.03
N VAL A 114 -4.08 5.68 -8.76
CA VAL A 114 -4.22 6.95 -8.04
C VAL A 114 -2.94 7.75 -8.30
N GLN A 115 -3.04 8.68 -9.24
CA GLN A 115 -1.92 9.42 -9.82
C GLN A 115 -1.29 10.41 -8.82
N MET A 116 0.05 10.45 -8.76
CA MET A 116 0.83 11.36 -7.89
C MET A 116 1.85 12.22 -8.65
N MET A 117 1.78 12.24 -9.98
CA MET A 117 2.63 13.05 -10.85
C MET A 117 2.61 14.52 -10.47
N HIS A 118 3.80 15.09 -10.32
CA HIS A 118 3.99 16.53 -10.19
C HIS A 118 3.99 17.19 -11.57
N LYS A 119 3.29 18.34 -11.70
CA LYS A 119 3.18 19.14 -12.92
C LYS A 119 3.50 20.60 -12.65
#